data_AF-A0A928S985-F1
#
_entry.id   AF-A0A928S985-F1
#
_cell.length_a   1.000
_cell.length_b   1.000
_cell.length_c   1.000
_cell.angle_alpha   90.00
_cell.angle_beta   90.00
_cell.angle_gamma   90.00
#
_symmetry.space_group_name_H-M   'P 1'
#
loop_
_entity.id
_entity.type
_entity.pdbx_description
1 polymer ?
#
loop_
_entity_poly.entity_id
_entity_poly.type
_entity_poly.pdbx_seq_one_letter_code
_entity_poly.pdbx_strand_id
1 'polypeptide(L)'
;MPQTNEGILLVVGAIFLLIGLLGGGIEIAAARIPSVGKYPRIFSVGIGVILMGIALTRLVFPSLPPQPTAAPTVVETPTSISPSITVMSPTATIDTDPTMYDNFNNPAFDGKVDTNLWRPSVTSPSYIEQREGVLVSSLESKAGEIASLFLPEI
;
A
#
# COMPACT_ATOMS: atom_id res chain seq x y z
N MET A 1 -0.32 20.92 20.91
CA MET A 1 -1.79 21.04 20.96
C MET A 1 -2.33 19.82 20.24
N PRO A 2 -3.19 18.99 20.87
CA PRO A 2 -3.82 17.86 20.19
C PRO A 2 -4.46 18.40 18.91
N GLN A 3 -4.31 17.69 17.78
CA GLN A 3 -5.00 18.11 16.58
C GLN A 3 -6.50 18.14 16.88
N THR A 4 -7.21 19.17 16.40
CA THR A 4 -8.62 19.47 16.75
C THR A 4 -9.52 18.22 16.72
N ASN A 5 -9.22 17.26 15.85
CA ASN A 5 -9.99 16.02 15.66
C ASN A 5 -9.82 15.02 16.82
N GLU A 6 -8.63 14.92 17.43
CA GLU A 6 -8.33 13.98 18.51
C GLU A 6 -9.00 14.43 19.82
N GLY A 7 -8.96 15.73 20.10
CA GLY A 7 -9.64 16.33 21.23
C GLY A 7 -11.16 16.14 21.15
N ILE A 8 -11.74 16.28 19.96
CA ILE A 8 -13.19 16.06 19.75
C ILE A 8 -13.57 14.60 20.04
N LEU A 9 -12.81 13.62 19.56
CA LEU A 9 -13.07 12.20 19.82
C LEU A 9 -13.07 11.86 21.31
N LEU A 10 -12.12 12.42 22.07
CA LEU A 10 -12.03 12.23 23.52
C LEU A 10 -13.23 12.86 24.23
N VAL A 11 -13.58 14.11 23.89
CA VAL A 11 -14.73 14.81 24.49
C VAL A 11 -16.05 14.10 24.18
N VAL A 12 -16.26 13.70 22.93
CA VAL A 12 -17.48 12.97 22.52
C VAL A 12 -17.54 11.61 23.22
N GLY A 13 -16.44 10.85 23.23
CA GLY A 13 -16.38 9.57 23.94
C GLY A 13 -16.69 9.71 25.44
N ALA A 14 -16.14 10.74 26.10
CA ALA A 14 -16.41 11.02 27.50
C ALA A 14 -17.88 11.39 27.76
N ILE A 15 -18.51 12.17 26.87
CA ILE A 15 -19.94 12.51 26.97
C ILE A 15 -20.81 11.24 26.85
N PHE A 16 -20.54 10.38 25.87
CA PHE A 16 -21.29 9.12 25.70
C PHE A 16 -21.10 8.17 26.89
N LEU A 17 -19.91 8.13 27.47
CA LEU A 17 -19.62 7.35 28.66
C LEU A 17 -20.36 7.93 29.87
N LEU A 18 -20.35 9.26 30.05
CA LEU A 18 -21.09 9.95 31.10
C LEU A 18 -22.60 9.72 30.96
N ILE A 19 -23.17 9.85 29.76
CA ILE A 19 -24.58 9.57 29.49
C ILE A 19 -24.88 8.10 29.76
N GLY A 20 -24.03 7.17 29.35
CA GLY A 20 -24.23 5.74 29.62
C GLY A 20 -24.19 5.39 31.12
N LEU A 21 -23.36 6.10 31.89
CA LEU A 21 -23.12 5.84 33.31
C LEU A 21 -24.12 6.58 34.22
N LEU A 22 -24.47 7.83 33.91
CA LEU A 22 -25.45 8.65 34.65
C LEU A 22 -26.88 8.48 34.13
N GLY A 23 -27.07 8.00 32.90
CA GLY A 23 -28.30 8.13 32.10
C GLY A 23 -29.55 7.40 32.57
N GLY A 24 -29.67 6.98 33.83
CA GLY A 24 -31.03 6.83 34.32
C GLY A 24 -31.16 6.34 35.75
N GLY A 25 -32.12 6.95 36.44
CA GLY A 25 -32.45 6.65 37.83
C GLY A 25 -31.90 7.65 38.84
N ILE A 26 -31.27 8.74 38.40
CA ILE A 26 -30.98 9.85 39.30
C ILE A 26 -32.30 10.59 39.53
N GLU A 27 -33.00 10.20 40.60
CA GLU A 27 -34.15 10.94 41.11
C GLU A 27 -33.64 12.21 41.77
N ILE A 28 -33.51 13.28 40.98
CA ILE A 28 -33.31 14.61 41.53
C ILE A 28 -34.70 15.04 42.02
N ALA A 29 -34.85 15.34 43.31
CA ALA A 29 -36.10 15.42 44.08
C ALA A 29 -37.26 16.29 43.51
N ALA A 30 -37.07 16.97 42.37
CA ALA A 30 -38.09 17.79 41.71
C ALA A 30 -38.31 17.47 40.22
N ALA A 31 -37.51 16.59 39.59
CA ALA A 31 -37.61 16.32 38.15
C ALA A 31 -37.43 14.83 37.85
N ARG A 32 -38.50 14.19 37.37
CA ARG A 32 -38.51 12.76 37.03
C ARG A 32 -38.04 12.56 35.59
N ILE A 33 -36.75 12.28 35.42
CA ILE A 33 -36.20 11.91 34.12
C ILE A 33 -36.62 10.47 33.82
N PRO A 34 -37.30 10.19 32.69
CA PRO A 34 -37.75 8.85 32.36
C PRO A 34 -36.55 7.89 32.27
N SER A 35 -36.68 6.72 32.90
CA SER A 35 -35.61 5.72 32.88
C SER A 35 -35.39 5.22 31.46
N VAL A 36 -34.22 5.50 30.90
CA VAL A 36 -33.79 4.83 29.67
C VAL A 36 -33.55 3.36 30.00
N GLY A 37 -34.09 2.46 29.18
CA GLY A 37 -34.00 1.02 29.37
C GLY A 37 -32.55 0.51 29.47
N LYS A 38 -32.36 -0.74 29.91
CA LYS A 38 -31.02 -1.32 30.09
C LYS A 38 -30.19 -1.33 28.79
N TYR A 39 -30.83 -1.61 27.66
CA TYR A 39 -30.17 -1.71 26.36
C TYR A 39 -29.51 -0.41 25.86
N PRO A 40 -30.19 0.75 25.80
CA PRO A 40 -29.55 2.00 25.36
C PRO A 40 -28.38 2.42 26.26
N ARG A 41 -28.40 2.07 27.55
CA ARG A 41 -27.26 2.35 28.45
C ARG A 41 -26.02 1.56 28.05
N ILE A 42 -26.16 0.24 27.90
CA ILE A 42 -25.04 -0.64 27.53
C ILE A 42 -24.48 -0.19 26.18
N PHE A 43 -25.34 0.18 25.24
CA PHE A 43 -24.92 0.68 23.94
C PHE A 43 -24.13 2.00 24.04
N SER A 44 -24.61 2.97 24.82
CA SER A 44 -23.92 4.25 25.05
C SER A 44 -22.56 4.07 25.72
N VAL A 45 -22.48 3.21 26.75
CA VAL A 45 -21.22 2.89 27.42
C VAL A 45 -20.25 2.21 26.45
N GLY A 46 -20.73 1.24 25.67
CA GLY A 46 -19.92 0.54 24.67
C GLY A 46 -19.31 1.50 23.65
N ILE A 47 -20.11 2.40 23.08
CA ILE A 47 -19.62 3.43 22.15
C ILE A 47 -18.60 4.35 22.84
N GLY A 48 -18.90 4.81 24.06
CA GLY A 48 -18.00 5.67 24.83
C GLY A 48 -16.63 5.02 25.05
N VAL A 49 -16.60 3.74 25.46
CA VAL A 49 -15.36 2.98 25.67
C VAL A 49 -14.59 2.79 24.36
N ILE A 50 -15.26 2.48 23.25
CA ILE A 50 -14.61 2.33 21.94
C ILE A 50 -13.97 3.64 21.48
N LEU A 51 -14.72 4.75 21.51
CA LEU A 51 -14.21 6.06 21.09
C LEU A 51 -13.05 6.52 21.97
N MET A 52 -13.18 6.33 23.29
CA MET A 52 -12.14 6.70 24.24
C MET A 52 -10.89 5.83 24.09
N GLY A 53 -11.05 4.53 23.81
CA GLY A 53 -9.96 3.61 23.51
C GLY A 53 -9.20 4.01 22.23
N ILE A 54 -9.91 4.39 21.16
CA ILE A 54 -9.28 4.89 19.92
C ILE A 54 -8.50 6.18 20.19
N ALA A 55 -9.10 7.13 20.92
CA ALA A 55 -8.45 8.39 21.26
C ALA A 55 -7.17 8.17 22.10
N LEU A 56 -7.25 7.32 23.13
CA LEU A 56 -6.10 6.95 23.96
C LEU A 56 -5.01 6.23 23.15
N THR A 57 -5.39 5.32 22.25
CA THR A 57 -4.43 4.60 21.40
C THR A 57 -3.67 5.56 20.51
N ARG A 58 -4.35 6.56 19.92
CA ARG A 58 -3.71 7.61 19.11
C ARG A 58 -2.81 8.54 19.93
N LEU A 59 -3.17 8.80 21.19
CA LEU A 59 -2.35 9.60 22.10
C LEU A 59 -1.06 8.89 22.51
N VAL A 60 -1.12 7.58 22.76
CA VAL A 60 0.03 6.75 23.14
C VAL A 60 0.90 6.40 21.94
N PHE A 61 0.28 6.14 20.79
CA PHE A 61 0.93 5.82 19.52
C PHE A 61 0.64 6.93 18.51
N PRO A 62 1.36 8.07 18.59
CA PRO A 62 1.19 9.12 17.60
C PRO A 62 1.46 8.55 16.22
N SER A 63 0.58 8.85 15.26
CA SER A 63 0.82 8.43 13.87
C SER A 63 2.16 8.98 13.45
N LEU A 64 3.02 8.11 12.89
CA LEU A 64 4.26 8.58 12.29
C LEU A 64 3.92 9.69 11.30
N PRO A 65 4.73 10.77 11.26
CA PRO A 65 4.56 11.78 10.24
C PRO A 65 4.51 11.07 8.89
N PRO A 66 3.66 11.53 7.96
CA PRO A 66 3.66 10.97 6.62
C PRO A 66 5.10 10.98 6.14
N GLN A 67 5.64 9.80 5.86
CA GLN A 67 6.98 9.69 5.31
C GLN A 67 6.96 10.59 4.08
N PRO A 68 7.86 11.59 3.98
CA PRO A 68 7.87 12.47 2.83
C PRO A 68 7.95 11.55 1.62
N THR A 69 6.87 11.51 0.85
CA THR A 69 6.91 11.00 -0.50
C THR A 69 8.05 11.76 -1.11
N ALA A 70 9.17 11.07 -1.37
CA ALA A 70 10.31 11.70 -2.00
C ALA A 70 9.72 12.47 -3.17
N ALA A 71 9.88 13.79 -3.17
CA ALA A 71 9.58 14.59 -4.34
C ALA A 71 10.21 13.82 -5.51
N PRO A 72 9.49 13.60 -6.62
CA PRO A 72 10.08 12.90 -7.75
C PRO A 72 11.41 13.58 -7.96
N THR A 73 12.50 12.84 -7.71
CA THR A 73 13.83 13.31 -8.03
C THR A 73 13.65 13.76 -9.45
N VAL A 74 13.81 15.06 -9.70
CA VAL A 74 14.07 15.54 -11.04
C VAL A 74 15.36 14.82 -11.33
N VAL A 75 15.22 13.63 -11.91
CA VAL A 75 16.27 12.99 -12.65
C VAL A 75 16.53 14.07 -13.67
N GLU A 76 17.56 14.87 -13.41
CA GLU A 76 18.20 15.65 -14.46
C GLU A 76 18.27 14.65 -15.59
N THR A 77 17.47 14.88 -16.64
CA THR A 77 17.53 14.08 -17.84
C THR A 77 19.01 14.01 -18.13
N PRO A 78 19.66 12.84 -17.99
CA PRO A 78 21.07 12.78 -18.22
C PRO A 78 21.21 13.35 -19.62
N THR A 79 21.93 14.47 -19.73
CA THR A 79 22.29 14.98 -21.04
C THR A 79 22.85 13.76 -21.73
N SER A 80 22.17 13.31 -22.77
CA SER A 80 22.55 12.12 -23.50
C SER A 80 23.90 12.43 -24.11
N ILE A 81 24.96 12.19 -23.35
CA ILE A 81 26.18 11.63 -23.88
C ILE A 81 25.70 10.32 -24.46
N SER A 82 25.22 10.39 -25.70
CA SER A 82 25.13 9.25 -26.57
C SER A 82 26.49 8.58 -26.42
N PRO A 83 26.60 7.43 -25.74
CA PRO A 83 27.77 6.63 -25.96
C PRO A 83 27.72 6.41 -27.46
N SER A 84 28.74 6.87 -28.17
CA SER A 84 29.05 6.30 -29.48
C SER A 84 29.37 4.84 -29.17
N ILE A 85 28.31 4.03 -29.03
CA ILE A 85 28.40 2.59 -29.01
C ILE A 85 28.94 2.31 -30.39
N THR A 86 30.25 2.16 -30.44
CA THR A 86 30.86 1.39 -31.51
C THR A 86 30.15 0.06 -31.39
N VAL A 87 29.14 -0.15 -32.25
CA VAL A 87 28.45 -1.42 -32.38
C VAL A 87 29.55 -2.37 -32.80
N MET A 88 30.21 -3.00 -31.81
CA MET A 88 30.93 -4.22 -32.07
C MET A 88 29.81 -5.17 -32.45
N SER A 89 29.65 -5.36 -33.76
CA SER A 89 28.85 -6.44 -34.32
C SER A 89 29.23 -7.68 -33.52
N PRO A 90 28.29 -8.29 -32.76
CA PRO A 90 28.63 -9.45 -31.95
C PRO A 90 29.23 -10.49 -32.90
N THR A 91 30.54 -10.69 -32.83
CA THR A 91 31.23 -11.81 -33.47
C THR A 91 31.09 -12.99 -32.52
N ALA A 92 29.84 -13.33 -32.24
CA ALA A 92 29.48 -14.63 -31.74
C ALA A 92 28.83 -15.31 -32.94
N THR A 93 29.65 -15.97 -33.76
CA THR A 93 29.17 -17.02 -34.67
C THR A 93 28.78 -18.21 -33.81
N ILE A 94 27.77 -18.04 -32.97
CA ILE A 94 27.02 -19.16 -32.45
C ILE A 94 25.95 -19.36 -33.51
N ASP A 95 25.97 -20.53 -34.14
CA ASP A 95 24.91 -21.04 -35.00
C ASP A 95 23.68 -21.31 -34.13
N THR A 96 23.11 -20.23 -33.62
CA THR A 96 21.94 -20.27 -32.77
C THR A 96 20.73 -19.94 -33.61
N ASP A 97 19.74 -20.82 -33.52
CA ASP A 97 18.41 -20.62 -34.06
C ASP A 97 17.90 -19.21 -33.67
N PRO A 98 17.63 -18.33 -34.65
CA PRO A 98 17.17 -16.97 -34.38
C PRO A 98 15.82 -16.92 -33.66
N THR A 99 15.07 -18.03 -33.60
CA THR A 99 13.81 -18.11 -32.86
C THR A 99 14.01 -18.17 -31.34
N MET A 100 15.21 -18.48 -30.87
CA MET A 100 15.53 -18.54 -29.44
C MET A 100 15.96 -17.19 -28.84
N TYR A 101 16.11 -16.16 -29.69
CA TYR A 101 16.59 -14.84 -29.28
C TYR A 101 15.48 -13.81 -29.34
N ASP A 102 15.28 -13.11 -28.23
CA ASP A 102 14.42 -11.94 -28.14
C ASP A 102 15.28 -10.73 -27.77
N ASN A 103 15.25 -9.71 -28.61
CA ASN A 103 15.94 -8.46 -28.35
C ASN A 103 15.09 -7.48 -27.51
N PHE A 104 13.88 -7.89 -27.11
CA PHE A 104 12.93 -7.12 -26.33
C PHE A 104 12.59 -5.76 -26.94
N ASN A 105 12.77 -5.59 -28.26
CA ASN A 105 12.55 -4.34 -28.99
C ASN A 105 11.31 -4.41 -29.89
N ASN A 106 10.36 -5.28 -29.57
CA ASN A 106 9.09 -5.39 -30.29
C ASN A 106 7.99 -4.60 -29.59
N PRO A 107 7.51 -3.47 -30.16
CA PRO A 107 6.51 -2.62 -29.52
C PRO A 107 5.14 -3.30 -29.33
N ALA A 108 4.85 -4.41 -30.03
CA ALA A 108 3.61 -5.17 -29.84
C ALA A 108 3.52 -5.83 -28.44
N PHE A 109 4.65 -5.93 -27.74
CA PHE A 109 4.76 -6.50 -26.41
C PHE A 109 5.11 -5.45 -25.34
N ASP A 110 5.10 -4.16 -25.64
CA ASP A 110 5.31 -3.11 -24.62
C ASP A 110 4.22 -3.22 -23.52
N GLY A 111 4.66 -3.35 -22.27
CA GLY A 111 3.82 -3.64 -21.10
C GLY A 111 3.49 -5.12 -20.86
N LYS A 112 4.06 -6.06 -21.63
CA LYS A 112 3.90 -7.52 -21.43
C LYS A 112 5.13 -8.29 -21.92
N VAL A 113 5.11 -9.62 -21.79
CA VAL A 113 6.16 -10.50 -22.32
C VAL A 113 5.58 -11.32 -23.47
N ASP A 114 6.37 -11.61 -24.51
CA ASP A 114 5.95 -12.55 -25.55
C ASP A 114 5.88 -13.97 -24.98
N THR A 115 4.65 -14.42 -24.68
CA THR A 115 4.40 -15.73 -24.09
C THR A 115 4.64 -16.91 -25.05
N ASN A 116 4.87 -16.64 -26.33
CA ASN A 116 5.25 -17.68 -27.28
C ASN A 116 6.74 -18.04 -27.17
N LEU A 117 7.57 -17.08 -26.73
CA LEU A 117 9.01 -17.25 -26.54
C LEU A 117 9.38 -17.49 -25.08
N TRP A 118 8.64 -16.87 -24.15
CA TRP A 118 8.98 -16.87 -22.73
C TRP A 118 7.83 -17.31 -21.84
N ARG A 119 8.14 -17.98 -20.72
CA ARG A 119 7.16 -18.31 -19.68
C ARG A 119 7.53 -17.60 -18.38
N PRO A 120 6.95 -16.41 -18.11
CA PRO A 120 7.24 -15.71 -16.87
C PRO A 120 6.70 -16.50 -15.67
N SER A 121 7.54 -16.70 -14.66
CA SER A 121 7.15 -17.33 -13.39
C SER A 121 7.38 -16.33 -12.26
N VAL A 122 6.31 -15.66 -11.86
CA VAL A 122 6.30 -14.67 -10.78
C VAL A 122 5.07 -14.84 -9.90
N THR A 123 5.24 -14.62 -8.61
CA THR A 123 4.13 -14.61 -7.64
C THR A 123 3.63 -13.19 -7.46
N SER A 124 2.32 -13.01 -7.39
CA SER A 124 1.73 -11.72 -7.04
C SER A 124 2.23 -11.24 -5.67
N PRO A 125 2.63 -9.97 -5.53
CA PRO A 125 2.41 -8.85 -6.47
C PRO A 125 3.55 -8.54 -7.46
N SER A 126 4.54 -9.44 -7.60
CA SER A 126 5.65 -9.27 -8.54
C SER A 126 5.20 -9.40 -10.01
N TYR A 127 5.92 -8.75 -10.93
CA TYR A 127 5.61 -8.80 -12.36
C TYR A 127 6.87 -8.73 -13.23
N ILE A 128 6.74 -9.18 -14.49
CA ILE A 128 7.74 -9.05 -15.54
C ILE A 128 7.03 -8.46 -16.76
N GLU A 129 7.59 -7.41 -17.34
CA GLU A 129 7.09 -6.77 -18.55
C GLU A 129 8.24 -6.27 -19.42
N GLN A 130 8.00 -6.12 -20.71
CA GLN A 130 8.88 -5.38 -21.60
C GLN A 130 8.51 -3.90 -21.55
N ARG A 131 9.50 -3.01 -21.45
CA ARG A 131 9.31 -1.55 -21.49
C ARG A 131 10.45 -0.90 -22.25
N GLU A 132 10.16 -0.10 -23.28
CA GLU A 132 11.16 0.71 -23.99
C GLU A 132 12.39 -0.07 -24.50
N GLY A 133 12.19 -1.30 -25.02
CA GLY A 133 13.31 -2.08 -25.55
C GLY A 133 14.06 -2.93 -24.52
N VAL A 134 13.62 -2.93 -23.25
CA VAL A 134 14.26 -3.70 -22.17
C VAL A 134 13.24 -4.55 -21.40
N LEU A 135 13.71 -5.65 -20.81
CA LEU A 135 12.92 -6.46 -19.90
C LEU A 135 13.00 -5.90 -18.48
N VAL A 136 11.85 -5.56 -17.90
CA VAL A 136 11.71 -5.01 -16.56
C VAL A 136 11.10 -6.07 -15.65
N SER A 137 11.76 -6.36 -14.53
CA SER A 137 11.20 -7.17 -13.45
C SER A 137 10.97 -6.31 -12.21
N SER A 138 9.78 -6.43 -11.64
CA SER A 138 9.44 -5.81 -10.36
C SER A 138 9.24 -6.89 -9.32
N LEU A 139 10.03 -6.80 -8.26
CA LEU A 139 10.02 -7.71 -7.13
C LEU A 139 9.45 -6.95 -5.93
N GLU A 140 8.30 -7.38 -5.43
CA GLU A 140 7.87 -6.88 -4.13
C GLU A 140 8.62 -7.61 -3.03
N SER A 141 9.34 -6.85 -2.22
CA SER A 141 10.14 -7.35 -1.11
C SER A 141 9.23 -7.94 -0.01
N LYS A 142 8.83 -9.20 -0.16
CA LYS A 142 8.64 -10.09 0.99
C LYS A 142 9.94 -10.86 1.19
N ALA A 143 10.46 -10.83 2.42
CA ALA A 143 11.70 -11.54 2.76
C ALA A 143 11.59 -13.02 2.35
N GLY A 144 12.31 -13.43 1.29
CA GLY A 144 12.43 -14.82 0.86
C GLY A 144 11.90 -15.19 -0.53
N GLU A 145 11.38 -14.26 -1.34
CA GLU A 145 10.84 -14.58 -2.67
C GLU A 145 11.78 -14.16 -3.82
N ILE A 146 12.10 -15.09 -4.72
CA ILE A 146 12.96 -14.89 -5.91
C ILE A 146 12.10 -14.97 -7.19
N ALA A 147 12.21 -14.00 -8.09
CA ALA A 147 11.63 -14.10 -9.43
C ALA A 147 12.60 -14.82 -10.37
N SER A 148 12.06 -15.69 -11.23
CA SER A 148 12.83 -16.49 -12.18
C SER A 148 12.19 -16.47 -13.57
N LEU A 149 13.01 -16.36 -14.61
CA LEU A 149 12.61 -16.50 -16.02
C LEU A 149 13.17 -17.81 -16.56
N PHE A 150 12.31 -18.63 -17.16
CA PHE A 150 12.70 -19.91 -17.76
C PHE A 150 12.36 -19.91 -19.25
N LEU A 151 13.21 -20.56 -20.03
CA LEU A 151 12.89 -20.96 -21.40
C LEU A 151 11.86 -22.11 -21.35
N PRO A 152 10.92 -22.18 -22.29
CA PRO A 152 10.04 -23.33 -22.41
C PRO A 152 10.87 -24.60 -22.69
N GLU A 153 10.61 -25.69 -21.95
CA GLU A 153 11.11 -27.02 -22.33
C GLU A 153 10.51 -27.41 -23.69
N ILE A 154 11.39 -27.80 -24.62
CA ILE A 154 11.06 -28.26 -25.97
C ILE A 154 10.80 -29.77 -25.93
#